data_AF-A0A417CNY4-F1
#
_entry.id   AF-A0A417CNY4-F1
#
_cell.length_a   1.000
_cell.length_b   1.000
_cell.length_c   1.000
_cell.angle_alpha   90.00
_cell.angle_beta   90.00
_cell.angle_gamma   90.00
#
_symmetry.space_group_name_H-M   'P 1'
#
loop_
_entity.id
_entity.type
_entity.pdbx_description
1 polymer ?
#
loop_
_entity_poly.entity_id
_entity_poly.type
_entity_poly.pdbx_seq_one_letter_code
_entity_poly.pdbx_strand_id
1 'polypeptide(L)'
;MIKRDLKDNFQISISGQNTWYDMSVPGSAMDTFCKEGILPDPYYGMNEYKWTEFWKNDFDIRSTFSVSAEEIASEEILLTFYGIDTVADVFLNGKKLGHTENMHRIWVYQVKELVKEGENLLELHIASPVKFIETYKPEKGREIHFTNTGTTSGSQYIRKAHSMFGWDWGPKLPDAGLFRGVELCCFDTARLGESLIRQEHVDGA
;
A
#
# COMPACT_ATOMS: atom_id res chain seq x y z
N MET A 1 5.21 25.23 -7.91
CA MET A 1 5.06 23.90 -7.31
C MET A 1 3.59 23.59 -7.19
N ILE A 2 3.14 22.55 -7.88
CA ILE A 2 1.76 22.08 -7.87
C ILE A 2 1.73 20.79 -7.06
N LYS A 3 0.77 20.66 -6.15
CA LYS A 3 0.56 19.46 -5.35
C LYS A 3 -0.92 19.13 -5.34
N ARG A 4 -1.25 17.86 -5.56
CA ARG A 4 -2.62 17.37 -5.39
C ARG A 4 -2.64 15.93 -4.91
N ASP A 5 -3.62 15.66 -4.06
CA ASP A 5 -3.96 14.30 -3.66
C ASP A 5 -4.71 13.60 -4.79
N LEU A 6 -4.32 12.37 -5.11
CA LEU A 6 -5.06 11.48 -6.00
C LEU A 6 -5.99 10.64 -5.13
N LYS A 7 -7.29 10.96 -5.17
CA LYS A 7 -8.33 10.32 -4.34
C LYS A 7 -9.47 9.71 -5.17
N ASP A 8 -9.57 10.07 -6.43
CA ASP A 8 -10.71 9.76 -7.28
C ASP A 8 -10.47 8.49 -8.11
N ASN A 9 -11.58 7.86 -8.53
CA ASN A 9 -11.60 6.75 -9.49
C ASN A 9 -10.77 5.51 -9.09
N PHE A 10 -10.46 5.34 -7.80
CA PHE A 10 -9.81 4.12 -7.34
C PHE A 10 -10.79 2.96 -7.34
N GLN A 11 -10.34 1.84 -7.88
CA GLN A 11 -11.07 0.59 -7.88
C GLN A 11 -10.14 -0.54 -7.45
N ILE A 12 -10.70 -1.54 -6.77
CA ILE A 12 -10.00 -2.76 -6.36
C ILE A 12 -10.72 -4.00 -6.89
N SER A 13 -9.94 -5.03 -7.20
CA SER A 13 -10.42 -6.35 -7.58
C SER A 13 -9.61 -7.44 -6.90
N ILE A 14 -10.21 -8.62 -6.76
CA ILE A 14 -9.45 -9.84 -6.48
C ILE A 14 -8.73 -10.22 -7.78
N SER A 15 -7.42 -10.42 -7.71
CA SER A 15 -6.59 -10.63 -8.90
C SER A 15 -7.06 -11.82 -9.73
N GLY A 16 -7.13 -11.63 -11.05
CA GLY A 16 -7.66 -12.60 -12.01
C GLY A 16 -9.20 -12.63 -12.14
N GLN A 17 -9.93 -11.79 -11.39
CA GLN A 17 -11.36 -11.59 -11.60
C GLN A 17 -11.65 -10.39 -12.50
N ASN A 18 -12.86 -10.35 -13.09
CA ASN A 18 -13.30 -9.24 -13.95
C ASN A 18 -14.16 -8.20 -13.21
N THR A 19 -14.49 -8.45 -11.95
CA THR A 19 -15.35 -7.57 -11.14
C THR A 19 -14.50 -6.56 -10.39
N TRP A 20 -14.80 -5.28 -10.55
CA TRP A 20 -14.11 -4.18 -9.89
C TRP A 20 -15.07 -3.46 -8.94
N TYR A 21 -14.55 -3.04 -7.80
CA TYR A 21 -15.30 -2.36 -6.75
C TYR A 21 -14.68 -0.99 -6.48
N ASP A 22 -15.51 0.02 -6.25
CA ASP A 22 -15.00 1.35 -5.94
C ASP A 22 -14.33 1.37 -4.57
N MET A 23 -13.11 1.88 -4.53
CA MET A 23 -12.23 1.89 -3.36
C MET A 23 -11.92 3.33 -2.94
N SER A 24 -11.90 3.58 -1.63
CA SER A 24 -11.44 4.84 -1.04
C SER A 24 -9.91 4.90 -0.97
N VAL A 25 -9.34 6.11 -1.08
CA VAL A 25 -7.93 6.38 -0.77
C VAL A 25 -7.84 7.59 0.17
N PRO A 26 -7.33 7.43 1.40
CA PRO A 26 -6.88 6.18 2.03
C PRO A 26 -8.01 5.14 2.18
N GLY A 27 -7.67 3.85 2.02
CA GLY A 27 -8.62 2.74 2.15
C GLY A 27 -7.98 1.37 1.98
N SER A 28 -8.79 0.32 2.06
CA SER A 28 -8.30 -1.06 2.02
C SER A 28 -9.28 -2.05 1.37
N ALA A 29 -8.78 -3.25 1.09
CA ALA A 29 -9.58 -4.38 0.65
C ALA A 29 -10.65 -4.72 1.69
N MET A 30 -10.31 -4.81 2.98
CA MET A 30 -11.28 -5.14 4.02
C MET A 30 -12.46 -4.18 4.05
N ASP A 31 -12.20 -2.87 4.04
CA ASP A 31 -13.24 -1.84 4.02
C ASP A 31 -14.13 -1.97 2.78
N THR A 32 -13.52 -2.10 1.61
CA THR A 32 -14.23 -2.18 0.33
C THR A 32 -15.12 -3.42 0.25
N PHE A 33 -14.56 -4.62 0.46
CA PHE A 33 -15.32 -5.87 0.32
C PHE A 33 -16.36 -6.06 1.44
N CYS A 34 -16.16 -5.44 2.61
CA CYS A 34 -17.18 -5.39 3.65
C CYS A 34 -18.34 -4.46 3.26
N LYS A 35 -18.04 -3.24 2.77
CA LYS A 35 -19.04 -2.25 2.34
C LYS A 35 -19.89 -2.75 1.17
N GLU A 36 -19.27 -3.44 0.23
CA GLU A 36 -19.93 -4.04 -0.94
C GLU A 36 -20.69 -5.35 -0.60
N GLY A 37 -20.67 -5.78 0.66
CA GLY A 37 -21.40 -6.96 1.13
C GLY A 37 -20.86 -8.30 0.63
N ILE A 38 -19.64 -8.32 0.07
CA ILE A 38 -18.96 -9.53 -0.42
C ILE A 38 -18.53 -10.41 0.75
N LEU A 39 -18.06 -9.78 1.82
CA LEU A 39 -17.76 -10.43 3.08
C LEU A 39 -18.47 -9.71 4.23
N PRO A 40 -18.85 -10.45 5.29
CA PRO A 40 -19.52 -9.84 6.43
C PRO A 40 -18.52 -9.06 7.29
N ASP A 41 -19.04 -8.17 8.15
CA ASP A 41 -18.23 -7.45 9.15
C ASP A 41 -17.29 -8.42 9.89
N PRO A 42 -15.95 -8.26 9.75
CA PRO A 42 -14.98 -9.17 10.35
C PRO A 42 -15.05 -9.20 11.88
N TYR A 43 -15.53 -8.13 12.51
CA TYR A 43 -15.55 -7.98 13.96
C TYR A 43 -16.81 -8.56 14.61
N TYR A 44 -17.81 -8.97 13.82
CA TYR A 44 -19.02 -9.57 14.35
C TYR A 44 -18.87 -11.10 14.56
N GLY A 45 -18.95 -11.53 15.82
CA GLY A 45 -18.99 -12.93 16.19
C GLY A 45 -17.76 -13.70 15.73
N MET A 46 -17.96 -14.69 14.84
CA MET A 46 -16.91 -15.56 14.30
C MET A 46 -16.57 -15.25 12.84
N ASN A 47 -16.92 -14.06 12.34
CA ASN A 47 -16.71 -13.73 10.93
C ASN A 47 -15.23 -13.64 10.54
N GLU A 48 -14.31 -13.36 11.47
CA GLU A 48 -12.86 -13.42 11.26
C GLU A 48 -12.42 -14.70 10.50
N TYR A 49 -12.99 -15.85 10.81
CA TYR A 49 -12.61 -17.11 10.16
C TYR A 49 -13.00 -17.17 8.68
N LYS A 50 -14.01 -16.41 8.26
CA LYS A 50 -14.36 -16.27 6.83
C LYS A 50 -13.34 -15.40 6.10
N TRP A 51 -12.76 -14.42 6.78
CA TRP A 51 -11.70 -13.57 6.26
C TRP A 51 -10.35 -14.28 6.16
N THR A 52 -10.08 -15.28 7.01
CA THR A 52 -8.80 -15.99 7.05
C THR A 52 -8.41 -16.58 5.68
N GLU A 53 -9.34 -17.24 4.98
CA GLU A 53 -9.09 -17.77 3.64
C GLU A 53 -9.07 -16.67 2.57
N PHE A 54 -9.85 -15.60 2.76
CA PHE A 54 -9.90 -14.47 1.84
C PHE A 54 -8.54 -13.79 1.68
N TRP A 55 -7.75 -13.72 2.75
CA TRP A 55 -6.43 -13.09 2.73
C TRP A 55 -5.37 -13.84 1.92
N LYS A 56 -5.68 -15.03 1.39
CA LYS A 56 -4.83 -15.73 0.41
C LYS A 56 -4.97 -15.17 -1.01
N ASN A 57 -5.95 -14.29 -1.25
CA ASN A 57 -6.09 -13.63 -2.54
C ASN A 57 -5.04 -12.53 -2.73
N ASP A 58 -4.58 -12.39 -3.96
CA ASP A 58 -3.85 -11.21 -4.42
C ASP A 58 -4.89 -10.18 -4.89
N PHE A 59 -4.54 -8.89 -4.89
CA PHE A 59 -5.46 -7.81 -5.22
C PHE A 59 -4.88 -6.88 -6.27
N ASP A 60 -5.73 -6.45 -7.19
CA ASP A 60 -5.38 -5.46 -8.21
C ASP A 60 -6.09 -4.15 -7.88
N ILE A 61 -5.35 -3.04 -7.83
CA ILE A 61 -5.88 -1.69 -7.67
C ILE A 61 -5.60 -0.91 -8.94
N ARG A 62 -6.58 -0.13 -9.41
CA ARG A 62 -6.39 0.81 -10.51
C ARG A 62 -7.04 2.16 -10.23
N SER A 63 -6.52 3.21 -10.85
CA SER A 63 -7.14 4.52 -10.90
C SER A 63 -6.73 5.25 -12.18
N THR A 64 -7.56 6.19 -12.63
CA THR A 64 -7.19 7.15 -13.67
C THR A 64 -7.13 8.57 -13.10
N PHE A 65 -6.10 9.30 -13.52
CA PHE A 65 -5.94 10.71 -13.17
C PHE A 65 -5.47 11.52 -14.38
N SER A 66 -5.98 12.74 -14.53
CA SER A 66 -5.58 13.63 -15.62
C SER A 66 -4.39 14.50 -15.22
N VAL A 67 -3.42 14.70 -16.10
CA VAL A 67 -2.30 15.66 -15.93
C VAL A 67 -2.53 16.85 -16.86
N SER A 68 -2.46 18.07 -16.31
CA SER A 68 -2.69 19.30 -17.10
C SER A 68 -1.46 19.72 -17.91
N ALA A 69 -1.66 20.61 -18.88
CA ALA A 69 -0.56 21.24 -19.63
C ALA A 69 0.44 21.99 -18.72
N GLU A 70 -0.05 22.60 -17.63
CA GLU A 70 0.79 23.29 -16.65
C GLU A 70 1.62 22.30 -15.82
N GLU A 71 1.00 21.19 -15.39
CA GLU A 71 1.69 20.16 -14.63
C GLU A 71 2.75 19.46 -15.46
N ILE A 72 2.44 19.10 -16.71
CA ILE A 72 3.40 18.42 -17.57
C ILE A 72 4.53 19.33 -18.05
N ALA A 73 4.37 20.65 -17.96
CA ALA A 73 5.43 21.61 -18.26
C ALA A 73 6.49 21.69 -17.14
N SER A 74 6.21 21.20 -15.92
CA SER A 74 7.18 21.22 -14.82
C SER A 74 8.38 20.32 -15.11
N GLU A 75 9.59 20.71 -14.69
CA GLU A 75 10.81 19.91 -14.94
C GLU A 75 10.76 18.54 -14.24
N GLU A 76 10.17 18.48 -13.06
CA GLU A 76 10.12 17.28 -12.20
C GLU A 76 8.68 16.94 -11.82
N ILE A 77 8.32 15.66 -11.86
CA ILE A 77 6.99 15.18 -11.48
C ILE A 77 7.13 13.92 -10.61
N LEU A 78 6.81 14.05 -9.33
CA LEU A 78 6.88 12.94 -8.37
C LEU A 78 5.49 12.36 -8.09
N LEU A 79 5.38 11.04 -8.18
CA LEU A 79 4.25 10.28 -7.66
C LEU A 79 4.63 9.67 -6.31
N THR A 80 3.95 10.11 -5.25
CA THR A 80 4.25 9.72 -3.87
C THR A 80 3.11 8.89 -3.29
N PHE A 81 3.44 7.72 -2.77
CA PHE A 81 2.54 6.90 -1.96
C PHE A 81 2.96 7.00 -0.51
N TYR A 82 2.11 7.56 0.33
CA TYR A 82 2.43 7.74 1.74
C TYR A 82 2.32 6.45 2.56
N GLY A 83 1.74 5.39 1.99
CA GLY A 83 1.60 4.09 2.65
C GLY A 83 0.92 3.07 1.75
N ILE A 84 1.66 2.02 1.41
CA ILE A 84 1.17 0.84 0.67
C ILE A 84 1.25 -0.35 1.62
N ASP A 85 0.14 -1.07 1.80
CA ASP A 85 0.07 -2.28 2.61
C ASP A 85 -0.08 -3.51 1.69
N THR A 86 0.97 -4.31 1.46
CA THR A 86 2.38 -4.09 1.87
C THR A 86 3.33 -4.46 0.74
N VAL A 87 3.11 -5.65 0.17
CA VAL A 87 3.94 -6.19 -0.91
C VAL A 87 3.24 -5.88 -2.22
N ALA A 88 3.79 -4.99 -3.04
CA ALA A 88 3.13 -4.57 -4.26
C ALA A 88 4.10 -4.20 -5.38
N ASP A 89 3.70 -4.51 -6.61
CA ASP A 89 4.28 -3.93 -7.81
C ASP A 89 3.43 -2.75 -8.29
N VAL A 90 4.08 -1.63 -8.59
CA VAL A 90 3.41 -0.38 -9.00
C VAL A 90 3.71 -0.08 -10.46
N PHE A 91 2.69 0.31 -11.22
CA PHE A 91 2.78 0.61 -12.65
C PHE A 91 2.09 1.93 -12.98
N LEU A 92 2.64 2.64 -13.96
CA LEU A 92 2.04 3.84 -14.54
C LEU A 92 2.07 3.69 -16.06
N ASN A 93 0.90 3.82 -16.70
CA ASN A 93 0.75 3.65 -18.15
C ASN A 93 1.39 2.33 -18.67
N GLY A 94 1.22 1.24 -17.91
CA GLY A 94 1.80 -0.08 -18.22
C GLY A 94 3.32 -0.20 -17.99
N LYS A 95 3.99 0.83 -17.45
CA LYS A 95 5.42 0.80 -17.11
C LYS A 95 5.61 0.60 -15.61
N LYS A 96 6.42 -0.38 -15.22
CA LYS A 96 6.73 -0.67 -13.81
C LYS A 96 7.53 0.48 -13.20
N LEU A 97 7.00 1.09 -12.15
CA LEU A 97 7.66 2.10 -11.34
C LEU A 97 8.58 1.46 -10.29
N GLY A 98 8.13 0.38 -9.66
CA GLY A 98 8.94 -0.31 -8.66
C GLY A 98 8.19 -1.42 -7.93
N HIS A 99 8.87 -1.96 -6.92
CA HIS A 99 8.39 -2.98 -6.01
C HIS A 99 8.46 -2.48 -4.57
N THR A 100 7.48 -2.85 -3.75
CA THR A 100 7.36 -2.45 -2.34
C THR A 100 7.17 -3.68 -1.48
N GLU A 101 7.74 -3.67 -0.26
CA GLU A 101 7.61 -4.75 0.73
C GLU A 101 7.52 -4.22 2.17
N ASN A 102 7.15 -2.95 2.35
CA ASN A 102 7.20 -2.29 3.66
C ASN A 102 6.10 -1.25 3.83
N MET A 103 5.15 -1.57 4.71
CA MET A 103 4.01 -0.76 5.09
C MET A 103 4.41 0.56 5.77
N HIS A 104 5.59 0.60 6.39
CA HIS A 104 6.04 1.72 7.21
C HIS A 104 6.85 2.76 6.43
N ARG A 105 6.89 2.67 5.09
CA ARG A 105 7.67 3.58 4.24
C ARG A 105 6.76 4.44 3.36
N ILE A 106 7.29 5.62 3.05
CA ILE A 106 6.83 6.44 1.92
C ILE A 106 7.58 5.97 0.68
N TRP A 107 6.86 5.79 -0.42
CA TRP A 107 7.40 5.39 -1.71
C TRP A 107 7.25 6.56 -2.69
N VAL A 108 8.36 7.03 -3.25
CA VAL A 108 8.40 8.18 -4.16
C VAL A 108 8.99 7.74 -5.49
N TYR A 109 8.27 7.99 -6.58
CA TYR A 109 8.70 7.67 -7.93
C TYR A 109 8.80 8.95 -8.76
N GLN A 110 9.90 9.11 -9.48
CA GLN A 110 10.01 10.11 -10.54
C GLN A 110 9.26 9.61 -11.77
N VAL A 111 8.28 10.38 -12.25
CA VAL A 111 7.36 9.94 -13.31
C VAL A 111 7.26 10.91 -14.49
N LYS A 112 8.06 11.99 -14.53
CA LYS A 112 8.09 12.97 -15.63
C LYS A 112 8.11 12.33 -17.03
N GLU A 113 8.97 11.34 -17.23
CA GLU A 113 9.15 10.64 -18.52
C GLU A 113 8.04 9.62 -18.84
N LEU A 114 7.14 9.35 -17.90
CA LEU A 114 6.13 8.29 -18.00
C LEU A 114 4.69 8.85 -18.04
N VAL A 115 4.47 10.02 -17.45
CA VAL A 115 3.19 10.71 -17.52
C VAL A 115 2.99 11.32 -18.91
N LYS A 116 1.72 11.43 -19.32
CA LYS A 116 1.30 12.14 -20.53
C LYS A 116 0.28 13.20 -20.17
N GLU A 117 0.17 14.23 -20.99
CA GLU A 117 -0.91 15.22 -20.86
C GLU A 117 -2.26 14.51 -21.04
N GLY A 118 -3.25 14.87 -20.22
CA GLY A 118 -4.53 14.18 -20.16
C GLY A 118 -4.49 12.95 -19.26
N GLU A 119 -5.32 11.95 -19.58
CA GLU A 119 -5.57 10.80 -18.70
C GLU A 119 -4.38 9.83 -18.59
N ASN A 120 -4.00 9.47 -17.37
CA ASN A 120 -2.97 8.49 -17.05
C ASN A 120 -3.57 7.34 -16.24
N LEU A 121 -3.09 6.13 -16.49
CA LEU A 121 -3.52 4.90 -15.80
C LEU A 121 -2.51 4.52 -14.73
N LEU A 122 -2.96 4.46 -13.47
CA LEU A 122 -2.22 3.96 -12.34
C LEU A 122 -2.70 2.56 -11.97
N GLU A 123 -1.77 1.63 -11.81
CA GLU A 123 -2.08 0.23 -11.47
C GLU A 123 -1.14 -0.27 -10.37
N LEU A 124 -1.68 -1.07 -9.44
CA LEU A 124 -0.92 -1.76 -8.41
C LEU A 124 -1.38 -3.21 -8.35
N HIS A 125 -0.41 -4.13 -8.30
CA HIS A 125 -0.64 -5.53 -7.98
C HIS A 125 -0.15 -5.79 -6.57
N ILE A 126 -1.07 -5.96 -5.62
CA ILE A 126 -0.78 -6.22 -4.21
C ILE A 126 -0.82 -7.72 -3.97
N ALA A 127 0.32 -8.29 -3.57
CA ALA A 127 0.42 -9.70 -3.22
C ALA A 127 -0.23 -9.97 -1.86
N SER A 128 -0.84 -11.15 -1.74
CA SER A 128 -1.37 -11.67 -0.48
C SER A 128 -0.27 -11.66 0.59
N PRO A 129 -0.50 -10.99 1.74
CA PRO A 129 0.45 -11.02 2.84
C PRO A 129 0.60 -12.43 3.43
N VAL A 130 -0.44 -13.28 3.33
CA VAL A 130 -0.42 -14.68 3.77
C VAL A 130 0.45 -15.52 2.85
N LYS A 131 0.23 -15.49 1.53
CA LYS A 131 1.07 -16.24 0.58
C LYS A 131 2.53 -15.77 0.64
N PHE A 132 2.76 -14.47 0.81
CA PHE A 132 4.11 -13.93 0.92
C PHE A 132 4.88 -14.58 2.08
N ILE A 133 4.30 -14.62 3.29
CA ILE A 133 4.98 -15.23 4.45
C ILE A 133 5.08 -16.75 4.36
N GLU A 134 4.09 -17.43 3.76
CA GLU A 134 4.11 -18.89 3.58
C GLU A 134 5.19 -19.34 2.58
N THR A 135 5.48 -18.51 1.58
CA THR A 135 6.46 -18.82 0.53
C THR A 135 7.83 -18.18 0.76
N TYR A 136 7.97 -17.36 1.80
CA TYR A 136 9.21 -16.68 2.13
C TYR A 136 10.32 -17.68 2.44
N LYS A 137 11.49 -17.50 1.80
CA LYS A 137 12.67 -18.34 2.01
C LYS A 137 13.72 -17.53 2.76
N PRO A 138 13.84 -17.70 4.09
CA PRO A 138 14.85 -17.00 4.86
C PRO A 138 16.25 -17.43 4.42
N GLU A 139 17.19 -16.49 4.46
CA GLU A 139 18.62 -16.79 4.34
C GLU A 139 19.08 -17.68 5.49
N LYS A 140 20.17 -18.43 5.27
CA LYS A 140 20.76 -19.28 6.31
C LYS A 140 21.11 -18.46 7.56
N GLY A 141 20.62 -18.88 8.72
CA GLY A 141 20.78 -18.18 10.00
C GLY A 141 19.73 -17.08 10.26
N ARG A 142 18.76 -16.89 9.36
CA ARG A 142 17.62 -15.97 9.52
C ARG A 142 16.29 -16.71 9.69
N GLU A 143 16.33 -18.03 9.82
CA GLU A 143 15.15 -18.84 10.04
C GLU A 143 14.52 -18.53 11.39
N ILE A 144 13.20 -18.34 11.39
CA ILE A 144 12.39 -18.10 12.57
C ILE A 144 11.63 -19.39 12.87
N HIS A 145 11.96 -19.98 14.02
CA HIS A 145 11.41 -21.28 14.45
C HIS A 145 10.33 -21.15 15.53
N PHE A 146 9.98 -19.93 15.94
CA PHE A 146 8.98 -19.68 16.97
C PHE A 146 7.81 -18.88 16.41
N THR A 147 6.61 -19.20 16.87
CA THR A 147 5.37 -18.48 16.56
C THR A 147 4.61 -18.31 17.86
N ASN A 148 4.18 -17.08 18.14
CA ASN A 148 3.40 -16.80 19.34
C ASN A 148 2.01 -17.44 19.22
N THR A 149 1.46 -17.92 20.32
CA THR A 149 0.07 -18.42 20.35
C THR A 149 -0.89 -17.34 19.86
N GLY A 150 -1.85 -17.72 19.01
CA GLY A 150 -2.82 -16.77 18.46
C GLY A 150 -2.32 -15.95 17.27
N THR A 151 -1.04 -16.06 16.87
CA THR A 151 -0.48 -15.36 15.70
C THR A 151 -0.39 -16.26 14.46
N THR A 152 -0.06 -15.68 13.30
CA THR A 152 0.27 -16.41 12.07
C THR A 152 1.78 -16.62 11.95
N SER A 153 2.19 -17.87 11.74
CA SER A 153 3.59 -18.26 11.53
C SER A 153 4.19 -17.54 10.32
N GLY A 154 5.42 -17.04 10.45
CA GLY A 154 6.13 -16.34 9.38
C GLY A 154 5.79 -14.85 9.26
N SER A 155 4.83 -14.33 10.04
CA SER A 155 4.48 -12.90 10.08
C SER A 155 5.68 -11.98 10.38
N GLN A 156 6.74 -12.51 10.98
CA GLN A 156 7.97 -11.80 11.27
C GLN A 156 8.80 -11.47 10.02
N TYR A 157 8.58 -12.16 8.89
CA TYR A 157 9.31 -11.93 7.63
C TYR A 157 8.79 -10.74 6.84
N ILE A 158 7.59 -10.23 7.12
CA ILE A 158 6.99 -9.09 6.43
C ILE A 158 7.07 -7.81 7.26
N ARG A 159 7.35 -6.68 6.60
CA ARG A 159 7.38 -5.35 7.23
C ARG A 159 5.99 -4.71 7.20
N LYS A 160 5.08 -5.29 7.96
CA LYS A 160 3.67 -4.90 8.15
C LYS A 160 3.36 -4.75 9.64
N ALA A 161 2.26 -4.10 10.00
CA ALA A 161 1.79 -4.10 11.39
C ALA A 161 1.55 -5.55 11.88
N HIS A 162 2.39 -6.04 12.79
CA HIS A 162 2.41 -7.46 13.19
C HIS A 162 1.12 -7.92 13.89
N SER A 163 0.43 -7.03 14.60
CA SER A 163 -0.86 -7.36 15.24
C SER A 163 -1.97 -7.72 14.24
N MET A 164 -1.82 -7.37 12.95
CA MET A 164 -2.76 -7.78 11.91
C MET A 164 -2.72 -9.29 11.65
N PHE A 165 -1.65 -9.98 12.05
CA PHE A 165 -1.55 -11.44 11.98
C PHE A 165 -2.04 -12.12 13.26
N GLY A 166 -2.90 -11.44 14.03
CA GLY A 166 -3.37 -11.89 15.33
C GLY A 166 -2.47 -11.44 16.47
N TRP A 167 -3.06 -11.35 17.67
CA TRP A 167 -2.35 -11.09 18.92
C TRP A 167 -3.19 -11.63 20.08
N ASP A 168 -2.69 -11.59 21.33
CA ASP A 168 -3.47 -12.02 22.51
C ASP A 168 -4.74 -11.18 22.80
N TRP A 169 -4.93 -10.09 22.04
CA TRP A 169 -6.10 -9.22 22.10
C TRP A 169 -6.72 -8.88 20.72
N GLY A 170 -6.21 -9.45 19.62
CA GLY A 170 -6.58 -9.00 18.26
C GLY A 170 -6.76 -10.14 17.24
N PRO A 171 -7.66 -9.97 16.26
CA PRO A 171 -7.93 -10.97 15.24
C PRO A 171 -6.83 -11.03 14.16
N LYS A 172 -6.84 -12.11 13.37
CA LYS A 172 -6.01 -12.36 12.20
C LYS A 172 -6.64 -11.74 10.95
N LEU A 173 -6.46 -10.43 10.81
CA LEU A 173 -6.93 -9.65 9.66
C LEU A 173 -5.75 -8.93 8.96
N PRO A 174 -4.88 -9.67 8.25
CA PRO A 174 -3.79 -9.10 7.47
C PRO A 174 -4.31 -8.43 6.19
N ASP A 175 -4.94 -7.26 6.36
CA ASP A 175 -5.55 -6.45 5.30
C ASP A 175 -4.55 -6.02 4.21
N ALA A 176 -5.03 -5.42 3.12
CA ALA A 176 -4.22 -4.95 2.00
C ALA A 176 -4.79 -3.67 1.40
N GLY A 177 -3.95 -2.77 0.90
CA GLY A 177 -4.42 -1.57 0.19
C GLY A 177 -3.55 -0.33 0.31
N LEU A 178 -4.14 0.81 -0.04
CA LEU A 178 -3.52 2.14 0.03
C LEU A 178 -3.96 2.84 1.31
N PHE A 179 -3.37 2.44 2.44
CA PHE A 179 -3.81 2.88 3.78
C PHE A 179 -3.43 4.34 4.11
N ARG A 180 -2.74 5.04 3.21
CA ARG A 180 -2.45 6.49 3.27
C ARG A 180 -2.61 7.11 1.88
N GLY A 181 -2.56 8.44 1.81
CA GLY A 181 -2.79 9.18 0.57
C GLY A 181 -1.77 8.90 -0.54
N VAL A 182 -2.16 9.24 -1.76
CA VAL A 182 -1.30 9.27 -2.95
C VAL A 182 -1.25 10.71 -3.44
N GLU A 183 -0.07 11.23 -3.77
CA GLU A 183 0.14 12.63 -4.17
C GLU A 183 0.89 12.70 -5.49
N LEU A 184 0.47 13.60 -6.38
CA LEU A 184 1.26 14.08 -7.50
C LEU A 184 1.87 15.44 -7.13
N CYS A 185 3.19 15.57 -7.25
CA CYS A 185 3.94 16.79 -6.91
C CYS A 185 4.81 17.22 -8.09
N CYS A 186 4.50 18.38 -8.67
CA CYS A 186 5.22 18.95 -9.82
C CYS A 186 6.02 20.20 -9.39
N PHE A 187 7.29 20.29 -9.80
CA PHE A 187 8.18 21.41 -9.49
C PHE A 187 9.32 21.54 -10.49
N ASP A 188 10.01 22.69 -10.49
CA ASP A 188 11.04 22.99 -11.49
C ASP A 188 12.46 22.86 -10.93
N THR A 189 12.79 23.64 -9.90
CA THR A 189 14.19 23.76 -9.44
C THR A 189 14.53 22.83 -8.30
N ALA A 190 13.78 22.90 -7.19
CA ALA A 190 14.08 22.14 -6.00
C ALA A 190 12.84 21.99 -5.12
N ARG A 191 12.81 20.89 -4.36
CA ARG A 191 11.84 20.63 -3.30
C ARG A 191 12.57 20.31 -2.01
N LEU A 192 12.16 20.96 -0.91
CA LEU A 192 12.60 20.55 0.42
C LEU A 192 11.95 19.19 0.74
N GLY A 193 12.77 18.15 0.94
CA GLY A 193 12.31 16.80 1.23
C GLY A 193 11.91 16.61 2.69
N GLU A 194 12.91 16.56 3.57
CA GLU A 194 12.73 16.42 5.02
C GLU A 194 13.60 17.45 5.73
N SER A 195 13.09 18.00 6.83
CA SER A 195 13.86 18.82 7.77
C SER A 195 13.85 18.15 9.13
N LEU A 196 15.03 17.77 9.63
CA LEU A 196 15.21 17.21 10.97
C LEU A 196 15.97 18.20 11.84
N ILE A 197 15.32 18.71 12.88
CA ILE A 197 15.95 19.55 13.90
C ILE A 197 16.26 18.66 15.09
N ARG A 198 17.54 18.57 15.46
CA ARG A 198 18.00 17.87 16.67
C ARG A 198 18.41 18.90 17.71
N GLN A 199 17.94 18.71 18.93
CA GLN A 199 18.40 19.50 20.06
C GLN A 199 19.57 18.78 20.72
N GLU A 200 20.72 19.45 20.78
CA GLU A 200 21.87 19.00 21.53
C GLU A 200 21.95 19.83 22.81
N HIS A 201 21.88 19.16 23.96
CA HIS A 201 22.04 19.78 25.27
C HIS A 201 23.48 19.62 25.72
N VAL A 202 24.11 20.72 26.10
CA VAL A 202 25.44 20.75 26.72
C VAL A 202 25.31 21.50 28.03
N ASP A 203 25.87 20.92 29.11
CA ASP A 203 25.95 21.51 30.44
C ASP A 203 24.61 21.86 31.13
N GLY A 204 23.61 20.97 31.03
CA GLY A 204 22.44 21.00 31.92
C GLY A 204 21.43 22.13 31.68
N ALA A 205 21.41 22.72 30.48
CA ALA A 205 20.35 23.61 30.01
C ALA A 205 19.56 22.98 28.86
#